data_AF-A0A7C3TT66-F1
#
_entry.id   AF-A0A7C3TT66-F1
#
_cell.length_a   1.000
_cell.length_b   1.000
_cell.length_c   1.000
_cell.angle_alpha   90.00
_cell.angle_beta   90.00
_cell.angle_gamma   90.00
#
_symmetry.space_group_name_H-M   'P 1'
#
loop_
_entity.id
_entity.type
_entity.pdbx_description
1 polymer ?
#
loop_
_entity_poly.entity_id
_entity_poly.type
_entity_poly.pdbx_seq_one_letter_code
_entity_poly.pdbx_strand_id
1 'polypeptide(L)'
;MDFISRLIYRKRRLADAVRPVVEGLEQRQLLSVTLDQDTGILSITGTDESDVIVVRPAANRDNIRVQVNGEKAFFAKADVKGITVDAGAGNDYVSIFQVGGRIEIPATISGGAGDDTLAGGDADDVIIGGAGHDQLHGGRGNDLLRGGDGNDTIIGGAGDDTVIGGLGIDHIVTGNGNDDVRGGNRDVIGRGASPSFPVATYTGVPSGYFPNHIRYAYGLGDLSDENYTNRGQGQAIAIIIAYRTVTATRDLATFSKEFNLPLPSKKNFQVVKAYRGKSFVDDGWAGEALMDIQWAHAIAPAAKIYLVEAKTNMWPDMLHAVDVAVGLLNRRHGGGVVSMSWGQDIDQPWMEIFEGTFSSPAVKNISFIAAAGDAAVHGYPSTSPYVTSVGGTALYLDIYGSRIPSTAAGGGGGAPAPAPAPAPGAGAS
;
A
#
# COMPACT_ATOMS: atom_id res chain seq x y z
N MET A 1 -19.02 -8.28 41.37
CA MET A 1 -19.01 -9.38 40.38
C MET A 1 -20.43 -9.56 39.84
N ASP A 2 -21.00 -8.47 39.34
CA ASP A 2 -22.41 -8.19 39.54
C ASP A 2 -22.99 -7.46 38.31
N PHE A 3 -24.25 -7.77 38.00
CA PHE A 3 -25.10 -7.23 36.93
C PHE A 3 -24.60 -7.33 35.47
N ILE A 4 -23.39 -6.89 35.14
CA ILE A 4 -22.86 -6.82 33.77
C ILE A 4 -22.67 -8.22 33.17
N SER A 5 -22.11 -9.16 33.94
CA SER A 5 -21.94 -10.55 33.49
C SER A 5 -23.27 -11.24 33.22
N ARG A 6 -24.34 -10.93 33.98
CA ARG A 6 -25.69 -11.47 33.78
C ARG A 6 -26.40 -10.84 32.57
N LEU A 7 -26.10 -9.58 32.26
CA LEU A 7 -26.64 -8.86 31.11
C LEU A 7 -25.99 -9.34 29.79
N ILE A 8 -24.68 -9.57 29.80
CA ILE A 8 -23.94 -10.17 28.67
C ILE A 8 -24.42 -11.61 28.43
N TYR A 9 -24.62 -12.39 29.50
CA TYR A 9 -25.12 -13.77 29.40
C TYR A 9 -26.57 -13.84 28.88
N ARG A 10 -27.44 -12.90 29.28
CA ARG A 10 -28.81 -12.80 28.75
C ARG A 10 -28.87 -12.34 27.29
N LYS A 11 -28.00 -11.42 26.87
CA LYS A 11 -27.93 -10.98 25.47
C LYS A 11 -27.46 -12.10 24.54
N ARG A 12 -26.46 -12.91 24.95
CA ARG A 12 -26.05 -14.11 24.20
C ARG A 12 -27.20 -15.10 24.03
N ARG A 13 -27.90 -15.46 25.12
CA ARG A 13 -29.07 -16.36 25.03
C ARG A 13 -30.20 -15.86 24.15
N LEU A 14 -30.41 -14.54 24.04
CA LEU A 14 -31.43 -13.98 23.16
C LEU A 14 -30.99 -14.02 21.69
N ALA A 15 -29.72 -13.70 21.41
CA ALA A 15 -29.15 -13.83 20.07
C ALA A 15 -29.16 -15.28 19.58
N ASP A 16 -28.74 -16.22 20.43
CA ASP A 16 -28.72 -17.66 20.13
C ASP A 16 -30.13 -18.24 19.95
N ALA A 17 -31.15 -17.67 20.61
CA ALA A 17 -32.54 -18.12 20.49
C ALA A 17 -33.29 -17.52 19.29
N VAL A 18 -32.85 -16.35 18.81
CA VAL A 18 -33.46 -15.64 17.67
C VAL A 18 -32.77 -16.00 16.35
N ARG A 19 -31.50 -16.41 16.38
CA ARG A 19 -30.74 -16.82 15.20
C ARG A 19 -31.47 -17.87 14.35
N PRO A 20 -31.97 -19.00 14.91
CA PRO A 20 -32.67 -20.02 14.12
C PRO A 20 -33.98 -19.52 13.49
N VAL A 21 -34.60 -18.50 14.10
CA VAL A 21 -35.85 -17.90 13.62
C VAL A 21 -35.58 -16.95 12.45
N VAL A 22 -34.47 -16.19 12.49
CA VAL A 22 -34.03 -15.35 11.37
C VAL A 22 -33.49 -16.21 10.22
N GLU A 23 -32.69 -17.24 10.53
CA GLU A 23 -32.20 -18.27 9.59
C GLU A 23 -33.37 -18.90 8.81
N GLY A 24 -34.45 -19.27 9.51
CA GLY A 24 -35.63 -19.88 8.89
C GLY A 24 -36.56 -18.93 8.14
N LEU A 25 -36.56 -17.63 8.45
CA LEU A 25 -37.46 -16.64 7.83
C LEU A 25 -36.84 -15.94 6.61
N GLU A 26 -35.51 -15.77 6.58
CA GLU A 26 -34.84 -15.03 5.50
C GLU A 26 -34.18 -15.93 4.44
N GLN A 27 -34.16 -17.27 4.63
CA GLN A 27 -33.44 -18.22 3.76
C GLN A 27 -31.96 -17.87 3.53
N ARG A 28 -31.35 -17.09 4.43
CA ARG A 28 -29.92 -16.74 4.37
C ARG A 28 -29.09 -17.87 4.96
N GLN A 29 -28.04 -18.31 4.25
CA GLN A 29 -26.91 -18.96 4.91
C GLN A 29 -26.21 -17.90 5.77
N LEU A 30 -26.09 -18.17 7.06
CA LEU A 30 -25.39 -17.26 7.96
C LEU A 30 -23.92 -17.64 8.04
N LEU A 31 -23.09 -16.60 7.97
CA LEU A 31 -21.67 -16.69 8.32
C LEU A 31 -21.54 -17.21 9.74
N SER A 32 -20.69 -18.22 9.91
CA SER A 32 -20.44 -18.83 11.22
C SER A 32 -18.98 -18.65 11.60
N VAL A 33 -18.74 -18.20 12.83
CA VAL A 33 -17.39 -18.12 13.41
C VAL A 33 -17.40 -18.88 14.73
N THR A 34 -16.69 -20.01 14.78
CA THR A 34 -16.68 -20.91 15.93
C THR A 34 -15.25 -21.26 16.34
N LEU A 35 -15.00 -21.41 17.64
CA LEU A 35 -13.73 -21.90 18.16
C LEU A 35 -14.00 -23.20 18.92
N ASP A 36 -13.50 -24.30 18.37
CA ASP A 36 -13.47 -25.58 19.06
C ASP A 36 -12.47 -25.49 20.23
N GLN A 37 -12.96 -25.69 21.45
CA GLN A 37 -12.18 -25.55 22.68
C GLN A 37 -11.25 -26.75 22.91
N ASP A 38 -11.53 -27.91 22.31
CA ASP A 38 -10.74 -29.11 22.50
C ASP A 38 -9.55 -29.15 21.52
N THR A 39 -9.78 -28.71 20.28
CA THR A 39 -8.76 -28.70 19.22
C THR A 39 -8.05 -27.35 19.06
N GLY A 40 -8.68 -26.26 19.50
CA GLY A 40 -8.20 -24.90 19.27
C GLY A 40 -8.38 -24.41 17.83
N ILE A 41 -9.20 -25.10 17.02
CA ILE A 41 -9.48 -24.71 15.64
C ILE A 41 -10.55 -23.61 15.61
N LEU A 42 -10.19 -22.47 15.02
CA LEU A 42 -11.09 -21.37 14.72
C LEU A 42 -11.65 -21.55 13.31
N SER A 43 -12.92 -21.96 13.21
CA SER A 43 -13.61 -22.16 11.93
C SER A 43 -14.45 -20.94 11.55
N ILE A 44 -14.30 -20.50 10.31
CA ILE A 44 -15.06 -19.42 9.67
C ILE A 44 -15.71 -20.02 8.43
N THR A 45 -17.03 -19.92 8.33
CA THR A 45 -17.80 -20.38 7.17
C THR A 45 -18.52 -19.19 6.55
N GLY A 46 -18.33 -19.05 5.25
CA GLY A 46 -18.90 -18.07 4.34
C GLY A 46 -20.36 -18.32 3.98
N THR A 47 -20.84 -17.62 2.96
CA THR A 47 -22.18 -17.75 2.39
C THR A 47 -22.12 -18.13 0.91
N ASP A 48 -23.26 -18.07 0.23
CA ASP A 48 -23.32 -18.15 -1.23
C ASP A 48 -23.17 -16.77 -1.92
N GLU A 49 -22.93 -15.70 -1.15
CA GLU A 49 -22.63 -14.34 -1.63
C GLU A 49 -21.16 -13.98 -1.34
N SER A 50 -20.64 -13.00 -2.09
CA SER A 50 -19.30 -12.43 -1.85
C SER A 50 -19.09 -11.95 -0.41
N ASP A 51 -18.10 -12.53 0.25
CA ASP A 51 -17.72 -12.30 1.63
C ASP A 51 -16.37 -11.59 1.78
N VAL A 52 -16.26 -10.78 2.83
CA VAL A 52 -15.01 -10.12 3.25
C VAL A 52 -14.63 -10.62 4.63
N ILE A 53 -13.66 -11.52 4.67
CA ILE A 53 -13.15 -12.18 5.87
C ILE A 53 -11.73 -11.68 6.15
N VAL A 54 -11.55 -11.06 7.31
CA VAL A 54 -10.26 -10.49 7.73
C VAL A 54 -9.92 -10.97 9.14
N VAL A 55 -8.86 -11.75 9.27
CA VAL A 55 -8.32 -12.19 10.56
C VAL A 55 -7.04 -11.44 10.85
N ARG A 56 -6.92 -10.82 12.02
CA ARG A 56 -5.71 -10.04 12.39
C ARG A 56 -5.51 -9.97 13.90
N PRO A 57 -4.31 -9.62 14.39
CA PRO A 57 -4.13 -9.30 15.79
C PRO A 57 -5.05 -8.13 16.20
N ALA A 58 -5.69 -8.25 17.35
CA ALA A 58 -6.38 -7.14 17.97
C ALA A 58 -5.37 -6.11 18.52
N ALA A 59 -5.84 -4.91 18.85
CA ALA A 59 -4.98 -3.83 19.35
C ALA A 59 -4.22 -4.20 20.64
N ASN A 60 -4.78 -5.11 21.46
CA ASN A 60 -4.14 -5.61 22.68
C ASN A 60 -3.11 -6.74 22.41
N ARG A 61 -3.03 -7.26 21.17
CA ARG A 61 -2.14 -8.34 20.70
C ARG A 61 -2.33 -9.72 21.35
N ASP A 62 -2.96 -9.78 22.51
CA ASP A 62 -3.32 -11.03 23.18
C ASP A 62 -4.52 -11.73 22.53
N ASN A 63 -5.29 -10.99 21.73
CA ASN A 63 -6.45 -11.50 21.03
C ASN A 63 -6.26 -11.47 19.51
N ILE A 64 -6.92 -12.40 18.85
CA ILE A 64 -7.21 -12.39 17.42
C ILE A 64 -8.54 -11.71 17.22
N ARG A 65 -8.60 -10.77 16.29
CA ARG A 65 -9.82 -10.16 15.78
C ARG A 65 -10.15 -10.82 14.44
N VAL A 66 -11.31 -11.44 14.39
CA VAL A 66 -11.94 -11.88 13.15
C VAL A 66 -12.96 -10.82 12.76
N GLN A 67 -12.91 -10.35 11.52
CA GLN A 67 -13.89 -9.46 10.94
C GLN A 67 -14.53 -10.16 9.74
N VAL A 68 -15.85 -10.19 9.70
CA VAL A 68 -16.63 -10.80 8.62
C VAL A 68 -17.69 -9.79 8.20
N ASN A 69 -17.63 -9.31 6.95
CA ASN A 69 -18.56 -8.32 6.40
C ASN A 69 -18.80 -7.08 7.31
N GLY A 70 -17.77 -6.68 8.04
CA GLY A 70 -17.81 -5.55 8.98
C GLY A 70 -18.10 -5.92 10.44
N GLU A 71 -18.74 -7.06 10.69
CA GLU A 71 -18.94 -7.60 12.04
C GLU A 71 -17.63 -8.14 12.62
N LYS A 72 -17.49 -8.10 13.95
CA LYS A 72 -16.21 -8.40 14.62
C LYS A 72 -16.40 -9.39 15.74
N ALA A 73 -15.58 -10.43 15.74
CA ALA A 73 -15.41 -11.38 16.84
C ALA A 73 -13.96 -11.34 17.35
N PHE A 74 -13.78 -11.70 18.62
CA PHE A 74 -12.49 -11.69 19.28
C PHE A 74 -12.26 -13.02 20.01
N PHE A 75 -11.08 -13.59 19.82
CA PHE A 75 -10.65 -14.85 20.42
C PHE A 75 -9.29 -14.64 21.09
N ALA A 76 -9.02 -15.30 22.21
CA ALA A 76 -7.69 -15.23 22.80
C ALA A 76 -6.69 -15.94 21.88
N LYS A 77 -5.58 -15.29 21.55
CA LYS A 77 -4.55 -15.85 20.66
C LYS A 77 -3.99 -17.17 21.20
N ALA A 78 -3.91 -17.30 22.53
CA ALA A 78 -3.42 -18.51 23.18
C ALA A 78 -4.30 -19.75 22.93
N ASP A 79 -5.60 -19.55 22.68
CA ASP A 79 -6.59 -20.61 22.53
C ASP A 79 -6.71 -21.08 21.08
N VAL A 80 -6.23 -20.28 20.11
CA VAL A 80 -6.30 -20.59 18.69
C VAL A 80 -5.01 -21.27 18.24
N LYS A 81 -5.13 -22.49 17.72
CA LYS A 81 -4.03 -23.34 17.24
C LYS A 81 -4.03 -23.51 15.73
N GLY A 82 -5.17 -23.31 15.09
CA GLY A 82 -5.32 -23.31 13.64
C GLY A 82 -6.55 -22.50 13.23
N ILE A 83 -6.55 -22.02 12.00
CA ILE A 83 -7.67 -21.29 11.41
C ILE A 83 -8.18 -22.10 10.22
N THR A 84 -9.50 -22.24 10.09
CA THR A 84 -10.12 -22.81 8.89
C THR A 84 -11.12 -21.82 8.35
N VAL A 85 -11.02 -21.51 7.06
CA VAL A 85 -11.95 -20.66 6.33
C VAL A 85 -12.49 -21.44 5.15
N ASP A 86 -13.80 -21.47 5.04
CA ASP A 86 -14.53 -21.93 3.86
C ASP A 86 -15.38 -20.74 3.42
N ALA A 87 -15.01 -20.06 2.32
CA ALA A 87 -15.65 -18.81 1.91
C ALA A 87 -16.94 -19.03 1.11
N GLY A 88 -17.13 -20.20 0.52
CA GLY A 88 -18.40 -20.64 -0.03
C GLY A 88 -18.52 -20.32 -1.52
N ALA A 89 -19.56 -19.58 -1.90
CA ALA A 89 -19.73 -19.14 -3.29
C ALA A 89 -19.82 -17.62 -3.36
N GLY A 90 -19.55 -17.07 -4.54
CA GLY A 90 -19.35 -15.64 -4.73
C GLY A 90 -17.88 -15.32 -4.89
N ASN A 91 -17.58 -14.06 -5.20
CA ASN A 91 -16.19 -13.60 -5.32
C ASN A 91 -15.75 -13.11 -3.94
N ASP A 92 -14.93 -13.89 -3.25
CA ASP A 92 -14.60 -13.70 -1.85
C ASP A 92 -13.26 -13.02 -1.64
N TYR A 93 -13.14 -12.34 -0.50
CA TYR A 93 -11.89 -11.78 -0.02
C TYR A 93 -11.57 -12.34 1.36
N VAL A 94 -10.57 -13.21 1.43
CA VAL A 94 -10.06 -13.77 2.69
C VAL A 94 -8.65 -13.28 2.91
N SER A 95 -8.39 -12.65 4.06
CA SER A 95 -7.05 -12.23 4.42
C SER A 95 -6.72 -12.46 5.88
N ILE A 96 -5.67 -13.24 6.12
CA ILE A 96 -5.08 -13.44 7.45
C ILE A 96 -3.99 -12.35 7.66
N PHE A 97 -4.46 -11.12 7.85
CA PHE A 97 -3.67 -9.89 7.98
C PHE A 97 -2.63 -9.90 9.11
N GLN A 98 -1.43 -9.46 8.75
CA GLN A 98 -0.41 -8.98 9.68
C GLN A 98 -0.39 -7.46 9.76
N VAL A 99 -0.70 -6.91 10.94
CA VAL A 99 -0.19 -5.57 11.28
C VAL A 99 0.36 -5.59 12.70
N GLY A 100 1.67 -5.42 12.79
CA GLY A 100 2.38 -5.13 14.04
C GLY A 100 2.61 -6.33 14.94
N GLY A 101 1.88 -7.44 14.84
CA GLY A 101 2.13 -8.69 15.57
C GLY A 101 1.97 -9.88 14.64
N ARG A 102 2.92 -10.80 14.64
CA ARG A 102 2.87 -11.99 13.78
C ARG A 102 1.71 -12.90 14.19
N ILE A 103 0.91 -13.34 13.20
CA ILE A 103 0.06 -14.52 13.33
C ILE A 103 0.83 -15.67 12.70
N GLU A 104 1.49 -16.46 13.55
CA GLU A 104 2.17 -17.71 13.17
C GLU A 104 1.23 -18.89 13.45
N ILE A 105 -0.05 -18.75 13.09
CA ILE A 105 -1.06 -19.78 13.27
C ILE A 105 -1.40 -20.30 11.87
N PRO A 106 -1.22 -21.60 11.61
CA PRO A 106 -1.51 -22.16 10.29
C PRO A 106 -3.00 -22.02 9.97
N ALA A 107 -3.26 -21.68 8.72
CA ALA A 107 -4.58 -21.49 8.16
C ALA A 107 -4.84 -22.51 7.04
N THR A 108 -6.09 -22.98 6.97
CA THR A 108 -6.62 -23.69 5.81
C THR A 108 -7.74 -22.84 5.24
N ILE A 109 -7.58 -22.35 4.02
CA ILE A 109 -8.48 -21.43 3.35
C ILE A 109 -9.00 -22.10 2.07
N SER A 110 -10.31 -22.13 1.91
CA SER A 110 -11.00 -22.51 0.67
C SER A 110 -11.81 -21.31 0.19
N GLY A 111 -11.58 -20.86 -1.04
CA GLY A 111 -12.40 -19.82 -1.71
C GLY A 111 -13.75 -20.39 -2.10
N GLY A 112 -13.74 -21.45 -2.91
CA GLY A 112 -14.93 -22.18 -3.29
C GLY A 112 -15.32 -21.85 -4.73
N ALA A 113 -16.43 -21.16 -4.97
CA ALA A 113 -16.87 -20.86 -6.34
C ALA A 113 -17.00 -19.35 -6.57
N GLY A 114 -16.28 -18.82 -7.55
CA GLY A 114 -16.23 -17.40 -7.88
C GLY A 114 -14.78 -16.98 -8.09
N ASP A 115 -14.56 -15.72 -8.48
CA ASP A 115 -13.20 -15.20 -8.63
C ASP A 115 -12.70 -14.70 -7.28
N ASP A 116 -11.96 -15.55 -6.56
CA ASP A 116 -11.61 -15.33 -5.16
C ASP A 116 -10.25 -14.65 -4.97
N THR A 117 -10.08 -14.05 -3.80
CA THR A 117 -8.83 -13.41 -3.39
C THR A 117 -8.45 -13.85 -1.98
N LEU A 118 -7.44 -14.71 -1.89
CA LEU A 118 -7.12 -15.49 -0.68
C LEU A 118 -5.67 -15.27 -0.25
N ALA A 119 -5.49 -14.85 1.01
CA ALA A 119 -4.19 -14.58 1.60
C ALA A 119 -3.97 -15.35 2.91
N GLY A 120 -2.87 -16.12 2.95
CA GLY A 120 -2.30 -16.69 4.15
C GLY A 120 -1.55 -15.67 5.03
N GLY A 121 -0.81 -16.20 5.99
CA GLY A 121 -0.07 -15.49 7.03
C GLY A 121 1.43 -15.81 7.02
N ASP A 122 1.99 -16.02 8.22
CA ASP A 122 3.43 -16.30 8.41
C ASP A 122 3.73 -17.78 8.70
N ALA A 123 2.69 -18.61 8.80
CA ALA A 123 2.79 -20.03 9.11
C ALA A 123 2.59 -20.86 7.85
N ASP A 124 2.91 -22.14 7.94
CA ASP A 124 2.66 -23.10 6.85
C ASP A 124 1.15 -23.24 6.62
N ASP A 125 0.66 -22.66 5.54
CA ASP A 125 -0.75 -22.53 5.23
C ASP A 125 -1.18 -23.46 4.09
N VAL A 126 -2.49 -23.72 4.01
CA VAL A 126 -3.13 -24.44 2.91
C VAL A 126 -4.17 -23.52 2.29
N ILE A 127 -4.01 -23.16 1.02
CA ILE A 127 -4.93 -22.26 0.31
C ILE A 127 -5.40 -22.92 -0.97
N ILE A 128 -6.72 -22.98 -1.14
CA ILE A 128 -7.41 -23.58 -2.28
C ILE A 128 -8.33 -22.51 -2.86
N GLY A 129 -8.11 -22.12 -4.12
CA GLY A 129 -8.96 -21.17 -4.85
C GLY A 129 -10.34 -21.77 -5.08
N GLY A 130 -10.38 -22.80 -5.92
CA GLY A 130 -11.61 -23.54 -6.20
C GLY A 130 -12.00 -23.41 -7.65
N ALA A 131 -13.16 -22.84 -7.95
CA ALA A 131 -13.62 -22.61 -9.31
C ALA A 131 -13.76 -21.12 -9.57
N GLY A 132 -13.07 -20.59 -10.57
CA GLY A 132 -13.06 -19.16 -10.92
C GLY A 132 -11.68 -18.70 -11.33
N HIS A 133 -11.46 -17.39 -11.41
CA HIS A 133 -10.14 -16.83 -11.68
C HIS A 133 -9.56 -16.30 -10.38
N ASP A 134 -8.86 -17.16 -9.67
CA ASP A 134 -8.50 -16.92 -8.28
C ASP A 134 -7.15 -16.24 -8.12
N GLN A 135 -6.99 -15.52 -7.01
CA GLN A 135 -5.74 -14.91 -6.58
C GLN A 135 -5.33 -15.48 -5.23
N LEU A 136 -4.24 -16.25 -5.21
CA LEU A 136 -3.73 -16.93 -4.01
C LEU A 136 -2.38 -16.37 -3.61
N HIS A 137 -2.16 -16.20 -2.30
CA HIS A 137 -0.83 -15.95 -1.74
C HIS A 137 -0.61 -16.68 -0.43
N GLY A 138 0.45 -17.48 -0.37
CA GLY A 138 0.86 -18.20 0.83
C GLY A 138 1.36 -17.27 1.92
N GLY A 139 2.34 -16.43 1.59
CA GLY A 139 2.91 -15.46 2.53
C GLY A 139 4.30 -15.89 2.97
N ARG A 140 4.49 -16.16 4.27
CA ARG A 140 5.72 -16.83 4.74
C ARG A 140 5.31 -18.20 5.28
N GLY A 141 6.25 -19.14 5.25
CA GLY A 141 5.97 -20.51 5.65
C GLY A 141 6.16 -21.43 4.45
N ASN A 142 6.05 -22.73 4.68
CA ASN A 142 6.04 -23.71 3.61
C ASN A 142 4.58 -23.98 3.24
N ASP A 143 4.10 -23.28 2.21
CA ASP A 143 2.66 -23.23 1.92
C ASP A 143 2.25 -24.27 0.88
N LEU A 144 1.01 -24.74 0.97
CA LEU A 144 0.35 -25.52 -0.07
C LEU A 144 -0.69 -24.66 -0.77
N LEU A 145 -0.44 -24.31 -2.03
CA LEU A 145 -1.33 -23.47 -2.84
C LEU A 145 -1.90 -24.25 -4.00
N ARG A 146 -3.22 -24.18 -4.20
CA ARG A 146 -3.92 -24.79 -5.32
C ARG A 146 -4.91 -23.82 -5.94
N GLY A 147 -4.68 -23.40 -7.18
CA GLY A 147 -5.58 -22.51 -7.93
C GLY A 147 -6.94 -23.17 -8.14
N GLY A 148 -6.98 -24.20 -8.98
CA GLY A 148 -8.20 -24.97 -9.21
C GLY A 148 -8.66 -24.90 -10.66
N ASP A 149 -9.91 -24.53 -10.89
CA ASP A 149 -10.48 -24.38 -12.23
C ASP A 149 -10.51 -22.91 -12.62
N GLY A 150 -9.84 -22.54 -13.72
CA GLY A 150 -9.81 -21.19 -14.28
C GLY A 150 -8.38 -20.66 -14.41
N ASN A 151 -8.21 -19.42 -14.84
CA ASN A 151 -6.89 -18.83 -15.02
C ASN A 151 -6.47 -18.16 -13.71
N ASP A 152 -5.66 -18.86 -12.92
CA ASP A 152 -5.35 -18.42 -11.56
C ASP A 152 -4.05 -17.61 -11.51
N THR A 153 -3.95 -16.75 -10.50
CA THR A 153 -2.70 -16.07 -10.13
C THR A 153 -2.27 -16.55 -8.76
N ILE A 154 -1.12 -17.23 -8.69
CA ILE A 154 -0.65 -17.87 -7.46
C ILE A 154 0.73 -17.35 -7.10
N ILE A 155 0.87 -16.85 -5.88
CA ILE A 155 2.13 -16.39 -5.30
C ILE A 155 2.47 -17.28 -4.10
N GLY A 156 3.57 -18.03 -4.16
CA GLY A 156 4.08 -18.84 -3.04
C GLY A 156 4.42 -17.94 -1.85
N GLY A 157 5.53 -17.24 -1.99
CA GLY A 157 5.98 -16.26 -1.00
C GLY A 157 7.38 -16.60 -0.53
N ALA A 158 7.58 -16.77 0.78
CA ALA A 158 8.86 -17.13 1.35
C ALA A 158 8.77 -18.44 2.14
N GLY A 159 9.56 -19.43 1.75
CA GLY A 159 9.58 -20.77 2.31
C GLY A 159 9.57 -21.79 1.18
N ASP A 160 9.65 -23.07 1.52
CA ASP A 160 9.66 -24.14 0.52
C ASP A 160 8.21 -24.52 0.17
N ASP A 161 7.66 -23.89 -0.88
CA ASP A 161 6.24 -23.98 -1.20
C ASP A 161 5.89 -25.16 -2.12
N THR A 162 4.66 -25.65 -2.03
CA THR A 162 4.05 -26.56 -3.00
C THR A 162 2.92 -25.84 -3.72
N VAL A 163 3.09 -25.60 -5.02
CA VAL A 163 2.12 -24.86 -5.83
C VAL A 163 1.54 -25.72 -6.96
N ILE A 164 0.22 -25.77 -7.05
CA ILE A 164 -0.53 -26.46 -8.09
C ILE A 164 -1.41 -25.42 -8.80
N GLY A 165 -1.17 -25.17 -10.08
CA GLY A 165 -1.98 -24.24 -10.88
C GLY A 165 -3.41 -24.76 -11.02
N GLY A 166 -3.56 -25.82 -11.82
CA GLY A 166 -4.83 -26.51 -11.99
C GLY A 166 -5.24 -26.56 -13.44
N LEU A 167 -6.52 -26.37 -13.71
CA LEU A 167 -7.08 -26.28 -15.05
C LEU A 167 -7.13 -24.82 -15.48
N GLY A 168 -6.32 -24.42 -16.45
CA GLY A 168 -6.38 -23.04 -16.90
C GLY A 168 -5.14 -22.64 -17.64
N ILE A 169 -4.96 -21.34 -17.78
CA ILE A 169 -3.67 -20.71 -18.05
C ILE A 169 -3.30 -19.96 -16.79
N ASP A 170 -2.44 -20.57 -15.98
CA ASP A 170 -2.11 -20.04 -14.66
C ASP A 170 -0.85 -19.18 -14.69
N HIS A 171 -0.81 -18.19 -13.80
CA HIS A 171 0.33 -17.34 -13.55
C HIS A 171 0.88 -17.63 -12.16
N ILE A 172 2.02 -18.33 -12.10
CA ILE A 172 2.58 -18.85 -10.86
C ILE A 172 3.92 -18.17 -10.57
N VAL A 173 4.07 -17.64 -9.36
CA VAL A 173 5.30 -17.03 -8.85
C VAL A 173 5.60 -17.64 -7.50
N THR A 174 6.64 -18.47 -7.40
CA THR A 174 6.86 -19.17 -6.12
C THR A 174 7.55 -18.32 -5.08
N GLY A 175 8.32 -17.31 -5.50
CA GLY A 175 9.07 -16.47 -4.57
C GLY A 175 10.40 -17.11 -4.14
N ASN A 176 10.71 -17.07 -2.84
CA ASN A 176 11.99 -17.50 -2.28
C ASN A 176 11.85 -18.85 -1.58
N GLY A 177 12.59 -19.86 -2.03
CA GLY A 177 12.60 -21.18 -1.40
C GLY A 177 12.94 -22.28 -2.40
N ASN A 178 12.87 -23.52 -1.96
CA ASN A 178 12.95 -24.71 -2.80
C ASN A 178 11.55 -25.23 -3.12
N ASP A 179 10.93 -24.64 -4.13
CA ASP A 179 9.50 -24.84 -4.38
C ASP A 179 9.21 -26.03 -5.32
N ASP A 180 8.21 -26.86 -4.98
CA ASP A 180 7.60 -27.84 -5.89
C ASP A 180 6.45 -27.16 -6.64
N VAL A 181 6.51 -27.14 -7.98
CA VAL A 181 5.48 -26.49 -8.80
C VAL A 181 4.96 -27.44 -9.85
N ARG A 182 3.63 -27.59 -9.86
CA ARG A 182 2.87 -28.34 -10.85
C ARG A 182 1.89 -27.41 -11.54
N GLY A 183 2.36 -26.75 -12.60
CA GLY A 183 1.46 -26.07 -13.53
C GLY A 183 0.81 -27.02 -14.54
N GLY A 184 -0.17 -26.51 -15.26
CA GLY A 184 -0.78 -27.08 -16.45
C GLY A 184 -0.13 -26.63 -17.76
N ASN A 185 -0.83 -26.95 -18.86
CA ASN A 185 -0.39 -26.60 -20.21
C ASN A 185 -0.65 -25.12 -20.49
N ARG A 186 0.41 -24.38 -20.84
CA ARG A 186 0.46 -22.94 -21.17
C ARG A 186 0.62 -21.99 -19.97
N ASP A 187 0.80 -22.52 -18.77
CA ASP A 187 1.07 -21.72 -17.60
C ASP A 187 2.39 -20.95 -17.71
N VAL A 188 2.42 -19.80 -17.06
CA VAL A 188 3.60 -18.97 -16.88
C VAL A 188 4.12 -19.18 -15.46
N ILE A 189 5.24 -19.88 -15.33
CA ILE A 189 5.86 -20.17 -14.03
C ILE A 189 7.15 -19.35 -13.89
N GLY A 190 7.15 -18.40 -12.96
CA GLY A 190 8.32 -17.66 -12.52
C GLY A 190 8.93 -18.30 -11.27
N ARG A 191 10.19 -18.75 -11.36
CA ARG A 191 11.00 -19.18 -10.21
C ARG A 191 11.94 -18.02 -9.83
N GLY A 192 11.77 -17.48 -8.63
CA GLY A 192 12.43 -16.25 -8.18
C GLY A 192 11.56 -15.00 -8.32
N ALA A 193 11.96 -13.91 -7.65
CA ALA A 193 11.19 -12.68 -7.42
C ALA A 193 10.83 -11.83 -8.67
N SER A 194 10.68 -12.42 -9.86
CA SER A 194 10.30 -11.68 -11.07
C SER A 194 9.62 -12.59 -12.11
N PRO A 195 8.28 -12.55 -12.22
CA PRO A 195 7.58 -12.98 -13.43
C PRO A 195 7.39 -11.83 -14.42
N SER A 196 7.16 -12.18 -15.68
CA SER A 196 6.86 -11.29 -16.79
C SER A 196 5.43 -11.51 -17.32
N PHE A 197 4.55 -10.51 -17.10
CA PHE A 197 3.23 -10.21 -17.73
C PHE A 197 2.10 -11.29 -17.69
N PRO A 198 0.79 -10.94 -17.86
CA PRO A 198 -0.01 -9.79 -17.40
C PRO A 198 -1.29 -10.24 -16.64
N VAL A 199 -1.70 -9.63 -15.51
CA VAL A 199 -3.11 -9.69 -15.04
C VAL A 199 -3.47 -8.38 -14.33
N ALA A 200 -4.62 -7.81 -14.69
CA ALA A 200 -5.20 -6.61 -14.11
C ALA A 200 -5.95 -6.94 -12.81
N THR A 201 -5.72 -6.18 -11.74
CA THR A 201 -6.53 -6.25 -10.53
C THR A 201 -7.28 -4.95 -10.29
N TYR A 202 -8.60 -5.07 -10.34
CA TYR A 202 -9.57 -4.12 -9.82
C TYR A 202 -9.70 -4.40 -8.32
N THR A 203 -9.18 -3.53 -7.45
CA THR A 203 -9.42 -3.67 -6.01
C THR A 203 -10.81 -3.15 -5.67
N GLY A 204 -11.69 -3.99 -5.13
CA GLY A 204 -12.98 -3.61 -4.55
C GLY A 204 -12.90 -2.73 -3.29
N VAL A 205 -11.75 -2.09 -3.00
CA VAL A 205 -11.59 -1.15 -1.89
C VAL A 205 -11.59 0.29 -2.44
N PRO A 206 -12.57 1.14 -2.12
CA PRO A 206 -12.63 2.53 -2.62
C PRO A 206 -11.50 3.48 -2.15
N SER A 207 -10.54 3.01 -1.34
CA SER A 207 -9.72 3.89 -0.48
C SER A 207 -8.29 4.18 -0.93
N GLY A 208 -7.84 3.70 -2.10
CA GLY A 208 -6.48 3.97 -2.61
C GLY A 208 -5.35 3.26 -1.83
N TYR A 209 -4.10 3.69 -2.05
CA TYR A 209 -2.90 3.06 -1.49
C TYR A 209 -2.47 3.65 -0.14
N PHE A 210 -1.85 2.83 0.70
CA PHE A 210 -1.36 3.19 2.03
C PHE A 210 0.18 3.10 2.06
N PRO A 211 0.85 3.69 3.08
CA PRO A 211 2.30 3.65 3.20
C PRO A 211 2.97 2.29 2.98
N ASN A 212 2.39 1.23 3.55
CA ASN A 212 2.94 -0.11 3.41
C ASN A 212 2.95 -0.57 1.94
N HIS A 213 1.85 -0.33 1.22
CA HIS A 213 1.69 -0.69 -0.18
C HIS A 213 2.74 0.00 -1.05
N ILE A 214 2.92 1.32 -0.88
CA ILE A 214 3.90 2.09 -1.66
C ILE A 214 5.34 1.70 -1.31
N ARG A 215 5.64 1.47 -0.03
CA ARG A 215 7.00 1.08 0.36
C ARG A 215 7.37 -0.29 -0.21
N TYR A 216 6.47 -1.26 -0.13
CA TYR A 216 6.67 -2.57 -0.74
C TYR A 216 6.86 -2.44 -2.25
N ALA A 217 5.96 -1.71 -2.93
CA ALA A 217 6.01 -1.52 -4.37
C ALA A 217 7.34 -0.91 -4.88
N TYR A 218 7.98 -0.06 -4.08
CA TYR A 218 9.23 0.59 -4.45
C TYR A 218 10.46 -0.11 -3.86
N GLY A 219 10.32 -1.33 -3.33
CA GLY A 219 11.43 -2.13 -2.78
C GLY A 219 12.03 -1.55 -1.50
N LEU A 220 11.27 -0.74 -0.75
CA LEU A 220 11.71 -0.08 0.47
C LEU A 220 11.53 -0.94 1.73
N GLY A 221 11.00 -2.17 1.58
CA GLY A 221 10.54 -3.02 2.68
C GLY A 221 9.18 -2.56 3.21
N ASP A 222 8.53 -3.39 4.00
CA ASP A 222 7.26 -3.06 4.64
C ASP A 222 7.49 -2.14 5.87
N LEU A 223 6.44 -1.91 6.66
CA LEU A 223 6.53 -1.20 7.94
C LEU A 223 7.02 -2.09 9.10
N SER A 224 7.14 -3.40 8.87
CA SER A 224 7.59 -4.39 9.85
C SER A 224 9.10 -4.67 9.76
N ASP A 225 9.77 -4.25 8.67
CA ASP A 225 11.22 -4.26 8.50
C ASP A 225 11.90 -3.74 9.78
N GLU A 226 12.80 -4.55 10.34
CA GLU A 226 13.53 -4.24 11.58
C GLU A 226 14.24 -2.88 11.51
N ASN A 227 14.59 -2.43 10.31
CA ASN A 227 15.26 -1.16 10.08
C ASN A 227 14.32 -0.01 9.70
N TYR A 228 13.01 -0.25 9.56
CA TYR A 228 12.04 0.75 9.13
C TYR A 228 12.13 2.03 9.97
N THR A 229 12.13 1.89 11.30
CA THR A 229 12.15 3.04 12.22
C THR A 229 13.45 3.85 12.15
N ASN A 230 14.51 3.29 11.58
CA ASN A 230 15.81 3.95 11.37
C ASN A 230 15.97 4.53 9.96
N ARG A 231 15.01 4.30 9.04
CA ARG A 231 15.10 4.79 7.66
C ARG A 231 15.13 6.32 7.63
N GLY A 232 16.12 6.86 6.92
CA GLY A 232 16.38 8.30 6.85
C GLY A 232 17.18 8.87 8.03
N GLN A 233 17.70 8.03 8.93
CA GLN A 233 18.54 8.51 10.04
C GLN A 233 19.73 9.31 9.52
N GLY A 234 19.92 10.51 10.07
CA GLY A 234 20.98 11.44 9.66
C GLY A 234 20.70 12.21 8.37
N GLN A 235 19.58 11.92 7.69
CA GLN A 235 19.14 12.67 6.52
C GLN A 235 18.18 13.80 6.92
N ALA A 236 18.08 14.82 6.07
CA ALA A 236 17.15 15.92 6.25
C ALA A 236 16.42 16.25 4.95
N ILE A 237 15.12 16.51 5.08
CA ILE A 237 14.21 16.82 3.98
C ILE A 237 13.59 18.19 4.29
N ALA A 238 13.63 19.11 3.35
CA ALA A 238 12.91 20.37 3.42
C ALA A 238 11.80 20.36 2.38
N ILE A 239 10.55 20.54 2.81
CA ILE A 239 9.36 20.61 1.97
C ILE A 239 8.97 22.07 1.87
N ILE A 240 8.93 22.61 0.65
CA ILE A 240 8.60 24.02 0.40
C ILE A 240 7.09 24.15 0.21
N ILE A 241 6.45 24.98 1.04
CA ILE A 241 5.00 25.18 0.99
C ILE A 241 4.63 26.65 1.12
N ALA A 242 3.48 27.05 0.56
CA ALA A 242 2.88 28.36 0.76
C ALA A 242 1.53 28.24 1.50
N TYR A 243 1.52 27.53 2.63
CA TYR A 243 0.31 27.28 3.43
C TYR A 243 0.59 27.43 4.94
N ARG A 244 -0.45 27.71 5.72
CA ARG A 244 -0.37 27.88 7.18
C ARG A 244 -0.51 26.55 7.92
N THR A 245 0.57 26.09 8.53
CA THR A 245 0.70 24.70 9.02
C THR A 245 0.16 24.41 10.43
N VAL A 246 -0.80 25.22 10.91
CA VAL A 246 -1.25 25.17 12.32
C VAL A 246 -1.81 23.79 12.71
N THR A 247 -2.34 23.02 11.76
CA THR A 247 -2.85 21.66 12.00
C THR A 247 -1.93 20.53 11.53
N ALA A 248 -0.86 20.83 10.80
CA ALA A 248 -0.03 19.81 10.13
C ALA A 248 0.55 18.77 11.10
N THR A 249 1.02 19.19 12.28
CA THR A 249 1.53 18.25 13.30
C THR A 249 0.42 17.37 13.89
N ARG A 250 -0.78 17.92 14.07
CA ARG A 250 -1.94 17.16 14.58
C ARG A 250 -2.38 16.12 13.56
N ASP A 251 -2.50 16.53 12.31
CA ASP A 251 -2.98 15.67 11.23
C ASP A 251 -1.93 14.58 10.90
N LEU A 252 -0.64 14.92 10.93
CA LEU A 252 0.45 13.94 10.84
C LEU A 252 0.45 12.93 11.99
N ALA A 253 0.12 13.36 13.22
CA ALA A 253 0.00 12.45 14.36
C ALA A 253 -1.22 11.53 14.22
N THR A 254 -2.33 12.00 13.66
CA THR A 254 -3.50 11.18 13.33
C THR A 254 -3.13 10.14 12.27
N PHE A 255 -2.54 10.58 11.16
CA PHE A 255 -2.05 9.71 10.09
C PHE A 255 -1.07 8.65 10.61
N SER A 256 -0.12 9.05 11.47
CA SER A 256 0.84 8.11 12.05
C SER A 256 0.17 7.05 12.93
N LYS A 257 -0.89 7.40 13.67
CA LYS A 257 -1.65 6.41 14.46
C LYS A 257 -2.46 5.47 13.58
N GLU A 258 -3.08 6.01 12.54
CA GLU A 258 -3.90 5.24 11.60
C GLU A 258 -3.08 4.17 10.87
N PHE A 259 -1.87 4.52 10.44
CA PHE A 259 -0.99 3.62 9.69
C PHE A 259 0.14 3.01 10.53
N ASN A 260 0.05 3.07 11.87
CA ASN A 260 1.03 2.49 12.80
C ASN A 260 2.49 2.93 12.53
N LEU A 261 2.68 4.20 12.19
CA LEU A 261 3.98 4.83 11.97
C LEU A 261 4.52 5.43 13.28
N PRO A 262 5.84 5.64 13.41
CA PRO A 262 6.40 6.40 14.52
C PRO A 262 5.72 7.77 14.67
N LEU A 263 5.36 8.16 15.90
CA LEU A 263 4.71 9.45 16.10
C LEU A 263 5.68 10.62 15.78
N PRO A 264 5.20 11.68 15.12
CA PRO A 264 6.04 12.83 14.85
C PRO A 264 6.46 13.50 16.16
N SER A 265 7.72 13.89 16.26
CA SER A 265 8.28 14.59 17.42
C SER A 265 8.95 15.89 16.98
N LYS A 266 9.13 16.84 17.91
CA LYS A 266 9.89 18.07 17.65
C LYS A 266 11.35 17.80 17.23
N LYS A 267 11.88 16.62 17.57
CA LYS A 267 13.22 16.19 17.16
C LYS A 267 13.28 15.91 15.67
N ASN A 268 12.23 15.33 15.08
CA ASN A 268 12.25 14.91 13.68
C ASN A 268 11.43 15.84 12.77
N PHE A 269 10.47 16.60 13.31
CA PHE A 269 9.63 17.52 12.54
C PHE A 269 9.76 18.96 13.04
N GLN A 270 9.94 19.92 12.13
CA GLN A 270 9.99 21.34 12.47
C GLN A 270 9.41 22.22 11.36
N VAL A 271 8.53 23.15 11.74
CA VAL A 271 8.07 24.23 10.85
C VAL A 271 9.08 25.38 10.89
N VAL A 272 9.46 25.87 9.72
CA VAL A 272 10.38 27.00 9.54
C VAL A 272 9.66 28.05 8.70
N LYS A 273 9.57 29.27 9.22
CA LYS A 273 8.97 30.39 8.48
C LYS A 273 10.07 31.12 7.72
N ALA A 274 9.99 31.14 6.40
CA ALA A 274 10.87 31.93 5.54
C ALA A 274 10.41 33.39 5.44
N TYR A 275 9.66 33.90 6.43
CA TYR A 275 9.13 35.26 6.41
C TYR A 275 8.96 35.82 7.81
N ARG A 276 8.81 37.15 7.88
CA ARG A 276 8.44 37.87 9.10
C ARG A 276 6.97 38.31 9.01
N GLY A 277 6.23 38.22 10.11
CA GLY A 277 4.82 38.63 10.18
C GLY A 277 3.84 37.46 10.04
N LYS A 278 2.59 37.76 9.65
CA LYS A 278 1.53 36.76 9.43
C LYS A 278 1.64 36.17 8.01
N SER A 279 1.26 34.90 7.87
CA SER A 279 1.10 34.23 6.56
C SER A 279 -0.16 34.73 5.85
N PHE A 280 -0.16 34.73 4.51
CA PHE A 280 -1.21 35.34 3.68
C PHE A 280 -1.88 34.38 2.68
N VAL A 281 -1.83 33.05 2.88
CA VAL A 281 -2.48 32.09 1.98
C VAL A 281 -3.58 31.32 2.71
N ASP A 282 -4.83 31.47 2.25
CA ASP A 282 -6.02 30.76 2.75
C ASP A 282 -6.20 29.41 2.04
N ASP A 283 -6.38 28.38 2.89
CA ASP A 283 -7.17 27.14 2.84
C ASP A 283 -7.21 26.22 1.60
N GLY A 284 -6.86 26.65 0.39
CA GLY A 284 -6.99 25.81 -0.82
C GLY A 284 -5.88 24.76 -1.04
N TRP A 285 -4.71 24.95 -0.40
CA TRP A 285 -3.49 24.14 -0.63
C TRP A 285 -3.11 23.27 0.58
N ALA A 286 -4.00 23.17 1.57
CA ALA A 286 -3.75 22.38 2.77
C ALA A 286 -3.56 20.89 2.45
N GLY A 287 -4.31 20.36 1.46
CA GLY A 287 -4.22 18.98 1.02
C GLY A 287 -2.81 18.60 0.53
N GLU A 288 -2.23 19.43 -0.35
CA GLU A 288 -0.88 19.22 -0.90
C GLU A 288 0.19 19.19 0.18
N ALA A 289 0.18 20.19 1.06
CA ALA A 289 1.15 20.27 2.15
C ALA A 289 1.03 19.08 3.11
N LEU A 290 -0.18 18.61 3.40
CA LEU A 290 -0.41 17.44 4.25
C LEU A 290 0.09 16.17 3.58
N MET A 291 -0.18 15.99 2.28
CA MET A 291 0.26 14.85 1.50
C MET A 291 1.78 14.73 1.51
N ASP A 292 2.51 15.80 1.18
CA ASP A 292 3.97 15.82 1.15
C ASP A 292 4.59 15.36 2.49
N ILE A 293 4.06 15.89 3.59
CA ILE A 293 4.60 15.59 4.93
C ILE A 293 4.28 14.16 5.35
N GLN A 294 3.06 13.71 5.12
CA GLN A 294 2.61 12.36 5.47
C GLN A 294 3.48 11.31 4.76
N TRP A 295 3.71 11.49 3.45
CA TRP A 295 4.50 10.55 2.66
C TRP A 295 6.00 10.63 2.96
N ALA A 296 6.57 11.83 3.16
CA ALA A 296 7.96 11.96 3.58
C ALA A 296 8.21 11.27 4.92
N HIS A 297 7.30 11.45 5.89
CA HIS A 297 7.37 10.82 7.21
C HIS A 297 7.20 9.29 7.12
N ALA A 298 6.29 8.82 6.27
CA ALA A 298 6.06 7.40 6.10
C ALA A 298 7.23 6.67 5.44
N ILE A 299 7.92 7.31 4.50
CA ILE A 299 9.08 6.73 3.81
C ILE A 299 10.35 6.78 4.67
N ALA A 300 10.56 7.89 5.39
CA ALA A 300 11.77 8.17 6.14
C ALA A 300 11.48 8.68 7.57
N PRO A 301 10.93 7.85 8.46
CA PRO A 301 10.48 8.28 9.79
C PRO A 301 11.60 8.81 10.71
N ALA A 302 12.86 8.46 10.46
CA ALA A 302 14.01 8.97 11.20
C ALA A 302 14.65 10.23 10.60
N ALA A 303 14.21 10.67 9.42
CA ALA A 303 14.73 11.89 8.80
C ALA A 303 14.28 13.15 9.55
N LYS A 304 15.11 14.20 9.48
CA LYS A 304 14.73 15.53 9.94
C LYS A 304 13.91 16.22 8.84
N ILE A 305 12.60 16.31 9.04
CA ILE A 305 11.67 16.96 8.12
C ILE A 305 11.46 18.42 8.54
N TYR A 306 11.79 19.33 7.64
CA TYR A 306 11.51 20.75 7.74
C TYR A 306 10.38 21.12 6.81
N LEU A 307 9.37 21.77 7.36
CA LEU A 307 8.31 22.37 6.56
C LEU A 307 8.60 23.86 6.44
N VAL A 308 9.08 24.26 5.27
CA VAL A 308 9.55 25.63 5.04
C VAL A 308 8.42 26.44 4.41
N GLU A 309 7.79 27.27 5.23
CA GLU A 309 6.67 28.11 4.83
C GLU A 309 7.17 29.37 4.12
N ALA A 310 6.81 29.51 2.85
CA ALA A 310 6.83 30.76 2.11
C ALA A 310 5.72 31.69 2.61
N LYS A 311 5.89 32.99 2.36
CA LYS A 311 4.91 34.01 2.76
C LYS A 311 3.64 33.96 1.91
N THR A 312 3.82 33.78 0.60
CA THR A 312 2.79 33.67 -0.43
C THR A 312 3.21 32.59 -1.44
N ASN A 313 2.34 32.23 -2.38
CA ASN A 313 2.65 31.35 -3.50
C ASN A 313 3.32 32.08 -4.68
N MET A 314 3.73 33.33 -4.51
CA MET A 314 4.43 34.09 -5.54
C MET A 314 5.91 33.69 -5.64
N TRP A 315 6.46 33.76 -6.84
CA TRP A 315 7.85 33.37 -7.13
C TRP A 315 8.94 33.91 -6.19
N PRO A 316 8.98 35.21 -5.84
CA PRO A 316 10.00 35.71 -4.92
C PRO A 316 9.94 35.05 -3.53
N ASP A 317 8.73 34.81 -3.01
CA ASP A 317 8.56 34.21 -1.69
C ASP A 317 8.85 32.70 -1.71
N MET A 318 8.47 32.02 -2.79
CA MET A 318 8.78 30.59 -3.00
C MET A 318 10.29 30.37 -3.15
N LEU A 319 10.97 31.19 -3.95
CA LEU A 319 12.41 31.15 -4.11
C LEU A 319 13.13 31.44 -2.80
N HIS A 320 12.67 32.45 -2.05
CA HIS A 320 13.26 32.75 -0.74
C HIS A 320 13.10 31.57 0.24
N ALA A 321 11.98 30.84 0.19
CA ALA A 321 11.81 29.62 0.98
C ALA A 321 12.80 28.51 0.55
N VAL A 322 13.06 28.36 -0.74
CA VAL A 322 14.10 27.46 -1.27
C VAL A 322 15.48 27.85 -0.72
N ASP A 323 15.86 29.12 -0.76
CA ASP A 323 17.14 29.60 -0.22
C ASP A 323 17.28 29.32 1.28
N VAL A 324 16.21 29.57 2.04
CA VAL A 324 16.17 29.26 3.48
C VAL A 324 16.35 27.77 3.72
N ALA A 325 15.72 26.92 2.91
CA ALA A 325 15.86 25.47 2.99
C ALA A 325 17.29 25.01 2.68
N VAL A 326 17.88 25.46 1.57
CA VAL A 326 19.27 25.16 1.19
C VAL A 326 20.23 25.55 2.32
N GLY A 327 20.11 26.78 2.81
CA GLY A 327 20.94 27.26 3.92
C GLY A 327 20.75 26.44 5.21
N LEU A 328 19.51 26.04 5.51
CA LEU A 328 19.19 25.24 6.69
C LEU A 328 19.79 23.83 6.61
N LEU A 329 19.60 23.15 5.49
CA LEU A 329 20.07 21.78 5.24
C LEU A 329 21.59 21.73 5.29
N ASN A 330 22.28 22.62 4.56
CA ASN A 330 23.75 22.64 4.56
C ASN A 330 24.35 22.95 5.93
N ARG A 331 23.83 23.97 6.63
CA ARG A 331 24.40 24.38 7.93
C ARG A 331 24.18 23.35 9.03
N ARG A 332 23.09 22.60 8.99
CA ARG A 332 22.71 21.69 10.09
C ARG A 332 22.98 20.22 9.80
N HIS A 333 23.05 19.83 8.52
CA HIS A 333 23.10 18.43 8.09
C HIS A 333 24.16 18.17 7.00
N GLY A 334 24.83 19.21 6.48
CA GLY A 334 25.86 19.06 5.44
C GLY A 334 25.31 18.71 4.04
N GLY A 335 23.99 18.78 3.87
CA GLY A 335 23.26 18.42 2.65
C GLY A 335 21.83 18.00 2.97
N GLY A 336 21.09 17.54 1.96
CA GLY A 336 19.72 17.02 2.12
C GLY A 336 18.88 17.10 0.85
N VAL A 337 17.58 16.92 1.00
CA VAL A 337 16.62 16.97 -0.11
C VAL A 337 15.71 18.19 0.05
N VAL A 338 15.50 18.94 -1.02
CA VAL A 338 14.48 19.99 -1.10
C VAL A 338 13.37 19.50 -2.02
N SER A 339 12.16 19.32 -1.47
CA SER A 339 10.97 18.83 -2.16
C SER A 339 10.01 19.97 -2.50
N MET A 340 9.54 19.98 -3.74
CA MET A 340 8.68 21.03 -4.29
C MET A 340 7.49 20.41 -5.05
N SER A 341 6.30 20.44 -4.46
CA SER A 341 5.05 19.95 -5.08
C SER A 341 4.24 21.10 -5.69
N TRP A 342 4.92 22.04 -6.33
CA TRP A 342 4.33 23.22 -6.97
C TRP A 342 5.05 23.50 -8.29
N GLY A 343 4.33 24.07 -9.24
CA GLY A 343 4.89 24.53 -10.50
C GLY A 343 3.86 25.13 -11.43
N GLN A 344 4.31 26.00 -12.32
CA GLN A 344 3.52 26.59 -13.40
C GLN A 344 4.47 27.17 -14.45
N ASP A 345 3.94 27.61 -15.58
CA ASP A 345 4.73 28.34 -16.58
C ASP A 345 5.23 29.66 -16.00
N ILE A 346 6.48 29.98 -16.31
CA ILE A 346 7.12 31.23 -15.90
C ILE A 346 7.75 31.95 -17.08
N ASP A 347 7.97 33.24 -16.93
CA ASP A 347 8.74 34.01 -17.91
C ASP A 347 10.25 33.72 -17.78
N GLN A 348 10.99 34.03 -18.85
CA GLN A 348 12.44 33.84 -18.92
C GLN A 348 13.22 34.50 -17.76
N PRO A 349 12.92 35.75 -17.34
CA PRO A 349 13.62 36.37 -16.22
C PRO A 349 13.50 35.58 -14.91
N TRP A 350 12.32 35.06 -14.58
CA TRP A 350 12.17 34.22 -13.39
C TRP A 350 12.92 32.88 -13.55
N MET A 351 12.92 32.27 -14.73
CA MET A 351 13.72 31.04 -14.96
C MET A 351 15.18 31.27 -14.61
N GLU A 352 15.82 32.31 -15.17
CA GLU A 352 17.23 32.61 -14.94
C GLU A 352 17.56 32.80 -13.46
N ILE A 353 16.67 33.44 -12.70
CA ILE A 353 16.84 33.65 -11.25
C ILE A 353 16.80 32.32 -10.48
N PHE A 354 15.85 31.45 -10.81
CA PHE A 354 15.76 30.13 -10.18
C PHE A 354 16.95 29.24 -10.57
N GLU A 355 17.35 29.23 -11.85
CA GLU A 355 18.53 28.51 -12.33
C GLU A 355 19.80 28.95 -11.59
N GLY A 356 19.97 30.25 -11.38
CA GLY A 356 21.08 30.79 -10.58
C GLY A 356 21.08 30.29 -9.13
N THR A 357 19.90 30.06 -8.56
CA THR A 357 19.74 29.52 -7.21
C THR A 357 20.06 28.03 -7.16
N PHE A 358 19.49 27.24 -8.08
CA PHE A 358 19.69 25.79 -8.15
C PHE A 358 21.11 25.39 -8.55
N SER A 359 21.81 26.24 -9.29
CA SER A 359 23.21 26.02 -9.70
C SER A 359 24.23 26.67 -8.76
N SER A 360 23.78 27.37 -7.70
CA SER A 360 24.70 28.13 -6.86
C SER A 360 25.70 27.21 -6.12
N PRO A 361 26.92 27.69 -5.81
CA PRO A 361 27.89 26.91 -5.03
C PRO A 361 27.38 26.45 -3.65
N ALA A 362 26.35 27.11 -3.12
CA ALA A 362 25.71 26.75 -1.87
C ALA A 362 24.91 25.44 -1.97
N VAL A 363 24.57 24.94 -3.16
CA VAL A 363 23.77 23.73 -3.39
C VAL A 363 24.59 22.43 -3.21
N LYS A 364 25.85 22.50 -2.81
CA LYS A 364 26.69 21.31 -2.63
C LYS A 364 26.02 20.28 -1.68
N ASN A 365 25.71 19.09 -2.21
CA ASN A 365 24.99 18.00 -1.53
C ASN A 365 23.50 18.24 -1.28
N ILE A 366 22.86 19.12 -2.05
CA ILE A 366 21.41 19.29 -2.07
C ILE A 366 20.85 18.61 -3.32
N SER A 367 19.86 17.74 -3.12
CA SER A 367 19.03 17.23 -4.21
C SER A 367 17.72 17.99 -4.26
N PHE A 368 17.45 18.68 -5.36
CA PHE A 368 16.13 19.26 -5.63
C PHE A 368 15.26 18.23 -6.33
N ILE A 369 14.04 18.04 -5.82
CA ILE A 369 13.00 17.26 -6.49
C ILE A 369 11.77 18.14 -6.68
N ALA A 370 11.15 18.06 -7.86
CA ALA A 370 9.91 18.78 -8.15
C ALA A 370 8.90 17.91 -8.86
N ALA A 371 7.62 18.05 -8.49
CA ALA A 371 6.52 17.42 -9.22
C ALA A 371 6.50 17.94 -10.66
N ALA A 372 6.36 17.02 -11.62
CA ALA A 372 6.38 17.36 -13.03
C ALA A 372 5.09 18.07 -13.50
N GLY A 373 4.05 18.10 -12.66
CA GLY A 373 2.74 18.72 -12.93
C GLY A 373 1.65 17.70 -13.26
N ASP A 374 0.40 18.06 -12.93
CA ASP A 374 -0.79 17.22 -13.12
C ASP A 374 -1.48 17.44 -14.49
N ALA A 375 -0.98 18.40 -15.26
CA ALA A 375 -1.41 18.65 -16.63
C ALA A 375 -0.42 18.01 -17.63
N ALA A 376 -0.85 17.85 -18.89
CA ALA A 376 -0.02 17.25 -19.95
C ALA A 376 1.26 18.05 -20.28
N VAL A 377 1.45 19.25 -19.70
CA VAL A 377 2.61 20.13 -19.91
C VAL A 377 3.33 20.33 -18.58
N HIS A 378 4.65 20.11 -18.58
CA HIS A 378 5.50 20.28 -17.41
C HIS A 378 5.75 21.76 -17.09
N GLY A 379 5.46 22.17 -15.85
CA GLY A 379 5.72 23.52 -15.36
C GLY A 379 7.09 23.67 -14.69
N TYR A 380 7.57 24.90 -14.57
CA TYR A 380 8.77 25.22 -13.78
C TYR A 380 8.45 25.09 -12.28
N PRO A 381 9.32 24.53 -11.42
CA PRO A 381 10.75 24.26 -11.60
C PRO A 381 11.12 22.86 -12.11
N SER A 382 10.14 22.01 -12.44
CA SER A 382 10.42 20.63 -12.85
C SER A 382 11.19 20.49 -14.16
N THR A 383 11.20 21.54 -14.98
CA THR A 383 11.94 21.60 -16.26
C THR A 383 13.37 22.12 -16.13
N SER A 384 13.80 22.53 -14.93
CA SER A 384 15.17 22.96 -14.67
C SER A 384 16.16 21.78 -14.81
N PRO A 385 17.32 21.94 -15.46
CA PRO A 385 18.34 20.89 -15.54
C PRO A 385 19.00 20.56 -14.19
N TYR A 386 18.82 21.39 -13.15
CA TYR A 386 19.36 21.15 -11.81
C TYR A 386 18.35 20.50 -10.86
N VAL A 387 17.13 20.25 -11.33
CA VAL A 387 16.04 19.68 -10.54
C VAL A 387 15.69 18.30 -11.08
N THR A 388 15.55 17.34 -10.19
CA THR A 388 15.01 16.03 -10.55
C THR A 388 13.49 16.15 -10.72
N SER A 389 13.03 16.11 -11.96
CA SER A 389 11.60 16.07 -12.29
C SER A 389 10.99 14.73 -11.89
N VAL A 390 9.90 14.76 -11.13
CA VAL A 390 9.18 13.57 -10.64
C VAL A 390 7.79 13.53 -11.28
N GLY A 391 7.61 12.62 -12.24
CA GLY A 391 6.32 12.38 -12.90
C GLY A 391 5.39 11.48 -12.09
N GLY A 392 4.13 11.41 -12.52
CA GLY A 392 3.13 10.49 -11.97
C GLY A 392 3.08 9.16 -12.71
N THR A 393 2.73 8.09 -12.01
CA THR A 393 2.39 6.79 -12.63
C THR A 393 1.12 6.29 -11.96
N ALA A 394 0.19 5.76 -12.76
CA ALA A 394 -0.88 4.94 -12.21
C ALA A 394 -0.23 3.67 -11.65
N LEU A 395 -0.12 3.61 -10.33
CA LEU A 395 0.43 2.44 -9.66
C LEU A 395 -0.65 1.36 -9.65
N TYR A 396 -0.29 0.17 -10.09
CA TYR A 396 -1.11 -1.02 -10.01
C TYR A 396 -0.36 -1.98 -9.10
N LEU A 397 -0.91 -2.16 -7.90
CA LEU A 397 -0.41 -3.16 -6.98
C LEU A 397 -1.38 -4.33 -6.99
N ASP A 398 -0.85 -5.54 -6.96
CA ASP A 398 -1.67 -6.65 -6.47
C ASP A 398 -2.06 -6.36 -5.00
N ILE A 399 -2.96 -7.18 -4.47
CA ILE A 399 -3.44 -7.01 -3.09
C ILE A 399 -2.35 -7.22 -2.01
N TYR A 400 -1.11 -7.50 -2.41
CA TYR A 400 0.07 -7.70 -1.57
C TYR A 400 1.12 -6.60 -1.71
N GLY A 401 0.88 -5.61 -2.58
CA GLY A 401 1.75 -4.46 -2.76
C GLY A 401 2.79 -4.61 -3.87
N SER A 402 2.83 -5.72 -4.61
CA SER A 402 3.83 -5.95 -5.67
C SER A 402 3.50 -5.12 -6.91
N ARG A 403 4.53 -4.54 -7.57
CA ARG A 403 4.32 -3.76 -8.80
C ARG A 403 3.87 -4.62 -9.96
N ILE A 404 2.80 -4.19 -10.61
CA ILE A 404 2.36 -4.70 -11.91
C ILE A 404 2.88 -3.75 -13.02
N PRO A 405 3.43 -4.23 -14.16
CA PRO A 405 3.91 -3.37 -15.25
C PRO A 405 2.78 -2.62 -15.98
N SER A 406 2.99 -1.35 -16.34
CA SER A 406 2.04 -0.53 -17.11
C SER A 406 2.24 -0.66 -18.63
N THR A 407 1.20 -0.97 -19.41
CA THR A 407 1.15 -0.60 -20.84
C THR A 407 0.37 0.70 -21.02
N ALA A 408 0.97 1.61 -21.78
CA ALA A 408 0.53 2.99 -22.01
C ALA A 408 -0.98 3.15 -22.29
N ALA A 409 -1.58 4.12 -21.62
CA ALA A 409 -2.88 4.67 -21.97
C ALA A 409 -2.81 5.29 -23.38
N GLY A 410 -3.43 4.62 -24.35
CA GLY A 410 -3.74 5.18 -25.66
C GLY A 410 -5.22 5.53 -25.73
N GLY A 411 -5.52 6.83 -25.79
CA GLY A 411 -6.85 7.36 -26.08
C GLY A 411 -7.40 6.84 -27.41
N GLY A 412 -8.73 6.76 -27.49
CA GLY A 412 -9.44 6.10 -28.58
C GLY A 412 -9.43 6.83 -29.93
N GLY A 413 -9.98 6.11 -30.92
CA GLY A 413 -10.56 6.70 -32.13
C GLY A 413 -9.64 6.75 -33.35
N GLY A 414 -9.92 5.88 -34.32
CA GLY A 414 -9.56 6.09 -35.72
C GLY A 414 -8.43 5.20 -36.24
N ALA A 415 -8.80 4.20 -37.04
CA ALA A 415 -7.87 3.54 -37.94
C ALA A 415 -7.35 4.55 -38.99
N PRO A 416 -6.05 4.48 -39.33
CA PRO A 416 -5.64 4.67 -40.71
C PRO A 416 -5.05 3.37 -41.27
N ALA A 417 -5.33 3.15 -42.56
CA ALA A 417 -4.90 2.01 -43.35
C ALA A 417 -3.38 1.77 -43.31
N PRO A 418 -2.92 0.51 -43.51
CA PRO A 418 -1.50 0.21 -43.55
C PRO A 418 -0.86 0.82 -44.81
N ALA A 419 0.15 1.67 -44.63
CA ALA A 419 1.07 2.06 -45.70
C ALA A 419 2.07 0.91 -45.99
N PRO A 420 2.50 0.73 -47.25
CA PRO A 420 3.20 -0.47 -47.69
C PRO A 420 4.65 -0.52 -47.21
N ALA A 421 5.13 -1.73 -46.96
CA ALA A 421 6.51 -2.01 -46.55
C ALA A 421 7.55 -1.55 -47.59
N PRO A 422 8.67 -0.92 -47.18
CA PRO A 422 9.87 -0.89 -48.00
C PRO A 422 10.72 -2.16 -47.76
N ALA A 423 11.21 -2.72 -48.87
CA ALA A 423 12.02 -3.93 -48.94
C ALA A 423 13.39 -3.79 -48.24
N PRO A 424 14.02 -4.91 -47.82
CA PRO A 424 15.36 -4.88 -47.22
C PRO A 424 16.44 -4.87 -48.30
N GLY A 425 17.45 -4.02 -48.16
CA GLY A 425 18.61 -4.08 -49.06
C GLY A 425 19.64 -2.96 -48.90
N ALA A 426 20.65 -3.26 -48.08
CA ALA A 426 22.08 -3.02 -48.31
C ALA A 426 22.63 -1.60 -48.60
N GLY A 427 23.68 -1.26 -47.85
CA GLY A 427 24.89 -0.70 -48.46
C GLY A 427 25.38 0.65 -47.92
N ALA A 428 26.46 0.58 -47.15
CA ALA A 428 27.63 1.48 -47.15
C ALA A 428 27.41 3.00 -47.33
N SER A 429 27.71 3.78 -46.29
CA SER A 429 29.03 4.42 -46.06
C SER A 429 28.94 5.37 -44.88
#